data_AF-A0A6A6E1F4-F1
#
_entry.id   AF-A0A6A6E1F4-F1
#
_cell.length_a   1.000
_cell.length_b   1.000
_cell.length_c   1.000
_cell.angle_alpha   90.00
_cell.angle_beta   90.00
_cell.angle_gamma   90.00
#
_symmetry.space_group_name_H-M   'P 1'
#
loop_
_entity.id
_entity.type
_entity.pdbx_description
1 polymer ?
#
loop_
_entity_poly.entity_id
_entity_poly.type
_entity_poly.pdbx_seq_one_letter_code
_entity_poly.pdbx_strand_id
1 'polypeptide(L)'
;MTSPQPSLDLEKLMNTLSAISPTAFRVVSNLSFAIAILSVTCRILLKVHDRRPFSLDDYLLFFGVLCLISATVFLNVGFNHLYLNTALYRYPEIITQLDPLRLQTFIDETPVWIATVTCLVQTTIYFIKFSFLTFFGPLVASASSIWLKRYYGVVIVITILAGLFSIPSTFLMCPYFGPDAVKCMARNKGNRYTLTMGFLVGIDGLTDLMIVSIPIFILYPSALKTPTKIRRRLLPVPFQCHDLLLCHAHIQHPRRGVYKSRYPLDLLCPALRGLCCRHYGLDHGFPVHFRDEEGE
;
A
#
# COMPACT_ATOMS: atom_id res chain seq x y z
N MET A 1 -0.04 -49.32 -5.34
CA MET A 1 0.09 -48.78 -6.70
C MET A 1 0.62 -47.37 -6.61
N THR A 2 1.94 -47.24 -6.64
CA THR A 2 2.66 -45.96 -6.63
C THR A 2 3.07 -45.67 -8.07
N SER A 3 2.48 -44.63 -8.67
CA SER A 3 3.05 -43.99 -9.87
C SER A 3 3.77 -42.70 -9.46
N PRO A 4 5.05 -42.73 -9.05
CA PRO A 4 5.85 -41.51 -8.94
C PRO A 4 6.76 -41.39 -10.17
N GLN A 5 7.15 -40.15 -10.51
CA GLN A 5 8.10 -39.75 -11.58
C GLN A 5 7.51 -39.23 -12.91
N PRO A 6 6.53 -38.31 -12.89
CA PRO A 6 6.46 -37.30 -13.96
C PRO A 6 6.76 -35.87 -13.48
N SER A 7 6.76 -35.61 -12.17
CA SER A 7 7.00 -34.27 -11.63
C SER A 7 8.47 -33.83 -11.72
N LEU A 8 9.42 -34.76 -11.57
CA LEU A 8 10.85 -34.45 -11.54
C LEU A 8 11.38 -34.00 -12.91
N ASP A 9 10.92 -34.62 -14.00
CA ASP A 9 11.36 -34.28 -15.35
C ASP A 9 10.71 -32.98 -15.84
N LEU A 10 9.44 -32.75 -15.49
CA LEU A 10 8.76 -31.50 -15.80
C LEU A 10 9.40 -30.32 -15.06
N GLU A 11 9.74 -30.48 -13.77
CA GLU A 11 10.40 -29.42 -13.00
C GLU A 11 11.79 -29.07 -13.57
N LYS A 12 12.59 -30.08 -13.95
CA LYS A 12 13.88 -29.85 -14.63
C LYS A 12 13.69 -29.11 -15.95
N LEU A 13 12.74 -29.54 -16.77
CA LEU A 13 12.42 -28.90 -18.04
C LEU A 13 12.00 -27.44 -17.83
N MET A 14 11.11 -27.18 -16.87
CA MET A 14 10.66 -25.83 -16.53
C MET A 14 11.82 -24.94 -16.03
N ASN A 15 12.73 -25.48 -15.23
CA ASN A 15 13.92 -24.76 -14.77
C ASN A 15 14.87 -24.38 -15.91
N THR A 16 14.96 -25.20 -16.97
CA THR A 16 15.79 -24.90 -18.15
C THR A 16 15.13 -23.90 -19.11
N LEU A 17 13.80 -23.96 -19.25
CA LEU A 17 13.06 -23.15 -20.23
C LEU A 17 12.60 -21.79 -19.70
N SER A 18 12.44 -21.63 -18.39
CA SER A 18 11.97 -20.38 -17.78
C SER A 18 13.10 -19.35 -17.62
N ALA A 19 12.79 -18.08 -17.92
CA ALA A 19 13.74 -16.98 -17.69
C ALA A 19 13.92 -16.68 -16.19
N ILE A 20 12.94 -17.05 -15.36
CA ILE A 20 12.91 -16.80 -13.92
C ILE A 20 12.63 -18.11 -13.21
N SER A 21 13.53 -18.53 -12.33
CA SER A 21 13.38 -19.79 -11.61
C SER A 21 12.11 -19.80 -10.74
N PRO A 22 11.37 -20.91 -10.70
CA PRO A 22 10.12 -21.03 -9.94
C PRO A 22 10.32 -20.80 -8.45
N THR A 23 11.43 -21.28 -7.92
CA THR A 23 11.80 -21.09 -6.52
C THR A 23 12.05 -19.61 -6.21
N ALA A 24 12.72 -18.86 -7.09
CA ALA A 24 12.95 -17.44 -6.89
C ALA A 24 11.64 -16.66 -6.88
N PHE A 25 10.73 -16.92 -7.82
CA PHE A 25 9.42 -16.24 -7.84
C PHE A 25 8.64 -16.48 -6.55
N ARG A 26 8.60 -17.73 -6.06
CA ARG A 26 7.91 -18.07 -4.81
C ARG A 26 8.51 -17.36 -3.60
N VAL A 27 9.84 -17.33 -3.50
CA VAL A 27 10.54 -16.63 -2.41
C VAL A 27 10.25 -15.14 -2.45
N VAL A 28 10.38 -14.50 -3.62
CA VAL A 28 10.14 -13.06 -3.78
C VAL A 28 8.69 -12.71 -3.47
N SER A 29 7.72 -13.47 -4.00
CA SER A 29 6.31 -13.23 -3.76
C SER A 29 5.95 -13.32 -2.27
N ASN A 30 6.41 -14.37 -1.58
CA ASN A 30 6.15 -14.55 -0.15
C ASN A 30 6.89 -13.50 0.71
N LEU A 31 8.09 -13.08 0.33
CA LEU A 31 8.83 -12.02 1.00
C LEU A 31 8.11 -10.67 0.87
N SER A 32 7.68 -10.31 -0.34
CA SER A 32 6.90 -9.09 -0.58
C SER A 32 5.59 -9.09 0.20
N PHE A 33 4.91 -10.24 0.28
CA PHE A 33 3.73 -10.41 1.11
C PHE A 33 4.02 -10.18 2.60
N ALA A 34 5.10 -10.79 3.14
CA ALA A 34 5.49 -10.61 4.54
C ALA A 34 5.79 -9.13 4.87
N ILE A 35 6.50 -8.43 3.98
CA ILE A 35 6.79 -7.00 4.13
C ILE A 35 5.49 -6.18 4.12
N ALA A 36 4.55 -6.49 3.23
CA ALA A 36 3.26 -5.81 3.18
C ALA A 36 2.45 -5.99 4.47
N ILE A 37 2.35 -7.21 5.00
CA ILE A 37 1.66 -7.48 6.27
C ILE A 37 2.35 -6.78 7.44
N LEU A 38 3.69 -6.80 7.49
CA LEU A 38 4.45 -6.10 8.53
C LEU A 38 4.21 -4.59 8.49
N SER A 39 4.16 -3.99 7.29
CA SER A 39 3.88 -2.56 7.10
C SER A 39 2.49 -2.19 7.60
N VAL A 40 1.46 -2.97 7.25
CA VAL A 40 0.08 -2.72 7.70
C VAL A 40 -0.04 -2.90 9.22
N THR A 41 0.60 -3.95 9.76
CA THR A 41 0.62 -4.20 11.21
C THR A 41 1.27 -3.03 11.96
N CYS A 42 2.41 -2.52 11.48
CA CYS A 42 3.08 -1.35 12.04
C CYS A 42 2.16 -0.12 12.04
N ARG A 43 1.47 0.15 10.92
CA ARG A 43 0.51 1.27 10.81
C ARG A 43 -0.63 1.15 11.82
N ILE A 44 -1.18 -0.04 12.02
CA ILE A 44 -2.25 -0.30 13.00
C ILE A 44 -1.71 -0.10 14.42
N LEU A 45 -0.54 -0.63 14.74
CA LEU A 45 0.08 -0.49 16.07
C LEU A 45 0.33 0.97 16.44
N LEU A 46 0.85 1.78 15.51
CA LEU A 46 1.04 3.21 15.71
C LEU A 46 -0.29 3.93 15.98
N LYS A 47 -1.36 3.54 15.27
CA LYS A 47 -2.69 4.14 15.45
C LYS A 47 -3.32 3.78 16.80
N VAL A 48 -3.18 2.52 17.21
CA VAL A 48 -3.65 2.03 18.52
C VAL A 48 -2.86 2.70 19.65
N HIS A 49 -1.55 2.85 19.49
CA HIS A 49 -0.69 3.56 20.43
C HIS A 49 -1.11 5.04 20.59
N ASP A 50 -1.39 5.72 19.48
CA ASP A 50 -1.86 7.12 19.47
C ASP A 50 -3.33 7.29 19.91
N ARG A 51 -4.04 6.21 20.26
CA ARG A 51 -5.47 6.22 20.66
C ARG A 51 -6.38 6.89 19.63
N ARG A 52 -6.01 6.89 18.34
CA ARG A 52 -6.82 7.53 17.29
C ARG A 52 -8.01 6.65 16.90
N PRO A 53 -9.18 7.24 16.63
CA PRO A 53 -10.32 6.46 16.16
C PRO A 53 -10.03 5.83 14.79
N PHE A 54 -10.63 4.66 14.55
CA PHE A 54 -10.59 4.00 13.24
C PHE A 54 -11.30 4.87 12.20
N SER A 55 -10.64 5.09 11.07
CA SER A 55 -11.13 5.87 9.94
C SER A 55 -11.49 4.95 8.78
N LEU A 56 -12.26 5.43 7.81
CA LEU A 56 -12.60 4.70 6.58
C LEU A 56 -11.35 4.15 5.86
N ASP A 57 -10.25 4.89 5.94
CA ASP A 57 -8.91 4.50 5.49
C ASP A 57 -8.47 3.12 5.99
N ASP A 58 -8.68 2.80 7.28
CA ASP A 58 -8.25 1.53 7.85
C ASP A 58 -9.12 0.38 7.32
N TYR A 59 -10.42 0.58 7.18
CA TYR A 59 -11.33 -0.44 6.65
C TYR A 59 -10.99 -0.82 5.21
N LEU A 60 -10.70 0.18 4.37
CA LEU A 60 -10.25 -0.04 2.99
C LEU A 60 -8.91 -0.79 2.96
N LEU A 61 -7.99 -0.43 3.85
CA LEU A 61 -6.69 -1.11 3.97
C LEU A 61 -6.86 -2.57 4.40
N PHE A 62 -7.69 -2.85 5.40
CA PHE A 62 -7.98 -4.22 5.85
C PHE A 62 -8.61 -5.07 4.74
N PHE A 63 -9.57 -4.50 4.00
CA PHE A 63 -10.16 -5.20 2.86
C PHE A 63 -9.11 -5.53 1.79
N GLY A 64 -8.24 -4.55 1.46
CA GLY A 64 -7.11 -4.77 0.56
C GLY A 64 -6.18 -5.89 1.04
N VAL A 65 -5.87 -5.95 2.34
CA VAL A 65 -5.05 -7.04 2.92
C VAL A 65 -5.74 -8.39 2.82
N LEU A 66 -7.05 -8.49 3.04
CA LEU A 66 -7.78 -9.75 2.87
C LEU A 66 -7.76 -10.24 1.42
N CYS A 67 -7.91 -9.33 0.45
CA CYS A 67 -7.73 -9.64 -0.97
C CYS A 67 -6.30 -10.08 -1.27
N LEU A 68 -5.29 -9.44 -0.66
CA LEU A 68 -3.88 -9.81 -0.83
C LEU A 68 -3.59 -11.21 -0.29
N ILE A 69 -4.05 -11.52 0.92
CA ILE A 69 -3.91 -12.86 1.53
C ILE A 69 -4.52 -13.90 0.61
N SER A 70 -5.74 -13.64 0.12
CA SER A 70 -6.43 -14.54 -0.81
C SER A 70 -5.60 -14.71 -2.09
N ALA A 71 -5.16 -13.61 -2.72
CA ALA A 71 -4.33 -13.65 -3.92
C ALA A 71 -3.05 -14.48 -3.71
N THR A 72 -2.36 -14.30 -2.58
CA THR A 72 -1.14 -15.04 -2.24
C THR A 72 -1.41 -16.53 -2.05
N VAL A 73 -2.53 -16.92 -1.43
CA VAL A 73 -2.94 -18.32 -1.31
C VAL A 73 -3.22 -18.92 -2.68
N PHE A 74 -4.04 -18.26 -3.49
CA PHE A 74 -4.37 -18.70 -4.86
C PHE A 74 -3.12 -18.80 -5.74
N LEU A 75 -2.17 -17.87 -5.62
CA LEU A 75 -0.92 -17.88 -6.35
C LEU A 75 0.00 -19.03 -5.93
N ASN A 76 0.08 -19.35 -4.63
CA ASN A 76 0.88 -20.48 -4.13
C ASN A 76 0.27 -21.84 -4.52
N VAL A 77 -1.06 -21.97 -4.48
CA VAL A 77 -1.78 -23.20 -4.90
C VAL A 77 -1.74 -23.37 -6.42
N GLY A 78 -2.04 -22.31 -7.17
CA GLY A 78 -2.10 -22.29 -8.63
C GLY A 78 -0.75 -22.09 -9.33
N PHE A 79 0.35 -22.14 -8.58
CA PHE A 79 1.68 -21.81 -9.07
C PHE A 79 2.11 -22.63 -10.31
N ASN A 80 1.80 -23.92 -10.30
CA ASN A 80 2.09 -24.82 -11.40
C ASN A 80 1.33 -24.43 -12.68
N HIS A 81 0.10 -23.89 -12.54
CA HIS A 81 -0.71 -23.44 -13.66
C HIS A 81 -0.11 -22.21 -14.35
N LEU A 82 0.37 -21.25 -13.57
CA LEU A 82 1.01 -20.06 -14.10
C LEU A 82 2.28 -20.38 -14.89
N TYR A 83 3.13 -21.25 -14.35
CA TYR A 83 4.37 -21.62 -15.03
C TYR A 83 4.13 -22.50 -16.26
N LEU A 84 3.22 -23.47 -16.19
CA LEU A 84 2.91 -24.30 -17.37
C LEU A 84 2.30 -23.43 -18.48
N ASN A 85 1.43 -22.48 -18.16
CA ASN A 85 0.90 -21.53 -19.13
C ASN A 85 2.01 -20.68 -19.79
N THR A 86 2.99 -20.24 -19.00
CA THR A 86 4.15 -19.48 -19.51
C THR A 86 5.05 -20.36 -20.39
N ALA A 87 5.25 -21.63 -20.02
CA ALA A 87 6.02 -22.58 -20.82
C ALA A 87 5.32 -22.89 -22.16
N LEU A 88 4.00 -23.10 -22.15
CA LEU A 88 3.20 -23.32 -23.35
C LEU A 88 3.20 -22.12 -24.30
N TYR A 89 3.17 -20.90 -23.74
CA TYR A 89 3.26 -19.68 -24.54
C TYR A 89 4.61 -19.54 -25.24
N ARG A 90 5.70 -20.03 -24.62
CA ARG A 90 7.06 -19.92 -25.16
C ARG A 90 7.45 -21.09 -26.07
N TYR A 91 6.96 -22.30 -25.76
CA TYR A 91 7.31 -23.55 -26.44
C TYR A 91 6.04 -24.37 -26.71
N PRO A 92 5.29 -24.04 -27.79
CA PRO A 92 4.03 -24.73 -28.10
C PRO A 92 4.22 -26.21 -28.46
N GLU A 93 5.44 -26.64 -28.82
CA GLU A 93 5.76 -28.04 -29.15
C GLU A 93 5.54 -29.01 -27.98
N ILE A 94 5.64 -28.52 -26.74
CA ILE A 94 5.44 -29.30 -25.50
C ILE A 94 4.01 -29.86 -25.42
N ILE A 95 3.04 -29.23 -26.09
CA ILE A 95 1.64 -29.68 -26.14
C ILE A 95 1.54 -31.14 -26.63
N THR A 96 2.41 -31.54 -27.58
CA THR A 96 2.39 -32.90 -28.17
C THR A 96 2.90 -33.98 -27.22
N GLN A 97 3.62 -33.60 -26.17
CA GLN A 97 4.20 -34.53 -25.20
C GLN A 97 3.30 -34.74 -23.97
N LEU A 98 2.28 -33.91 -23.80
CA LEU A 98 1.34 -34.03 -22.68
C LEU A 98 0.20 -35.00 -23.02
N ASP A 99 -0.23 -35.75 -22.00
CA ASP A 99 -1.44 -36.56 -22.06
C ASP A 99 -2.65 -35.66 -22.39
N PRO A 100 -3.42 -35.95 -23.47
CA PRO A 100 -4.51 -35.09 -23.94
C PRO A 100 -5.59 -34.84 -22.87
N LEU A 101 -5.84 -35.82 -22.00
CA LEU A 101 -6.82 -35.67 -20.92
C LEU A 101 -6.38 -34.60 -19.90
N ARG A 102 -5.10 -34.63 -19.49
CA ARG A 102 -4.52 -33.65 -18.56
C ARG A 102 -4.44 -32.27 -19.19
N LEU A 103 -4.10 -32.20 -20.47
CA LEU A 103 -4.07 -30.95 -21.21
C LEU A 103 -5.45 -30.30 -21.24
N GLN A 104 -6.52 -31.07 -21.46
CA GLN A 104 -7.87 -30.53 -21.48
C GLN A 104 -8.28 -29.94 -20.13
N THR A 105 -8.10 -30.67 -19.02
CA THR A 105 -8.37 -30.14 -17.68
C THR A 105 -7.58 -28.86 -17.40
N PHE A 106 -6.31 -28.83 -17.83
CA PHE A 106 -5.46 -27.67 -17.66
C PHE A 106 -5.98 -26.43 -18.39
N ILE A 107 -6.41 -26.60 -19.64
CA ILE A 107 -6.90 -25.51 -20.49
C ILE A 107 -8.21 -24.93 -19.95
N ASP A 108 -9.06 -25.78 -19.40
CA ASP A 108 -10.36 -25.37 -18.88
C ASP A 108 -10.22 -24.57 -17.56
N GLU A 109 -9.29 -24.95 -16.69
CA GLU A 109 -9.15 -24.34 -15.36
C GLU A 109 -8.23 -23.09 -15.36
N THR A 110 -7.15 -23.11 -16.13
CA THR A 110 -6.07 -22.10 -16.06
C THR A 110 -6.54 -20.65 -16.28
N PRO A 111 -7.40 -20.34 -17.26
CA PRO A 111 -7.88 -18.97 -17.46
C PRO A 111 -8.65 -18.43 -16.25
N VAL A 112 -9.45 -19.28 -15.60
CA VAL A 112 -10.22 -18.92 -14.40
C VAL A 112 -9.27 -18.59 -13.25
N TRP A 113 -8.24 -19.42 -13.05
CA TRP A 113 -7.22 -19.17 -12.03
C TRP A 113 -6.49 -17.84 -12.25
N ILE A 114 -6.01 -17.59 -13.48
CA ILE A 114 -5.29 -16.36 -13.82
C ILE A 114 -6.19 -15.14 -13.64
N ALA A 115 -7.41 -15.19 -14.15
CA ALA A 115 -8.36 -14.08 -14.02
C ALA A 115 -8.67 -13.79 -12.55
N THR A 116 -8.87 -14.83 -11.74
CA THR A 116 -9.16 -14.69 -10.30
C THR A 116 -7.99 -14.05 -9.54
N VAL A 117 -6.77 -14.58 -9.71
CA VAL A 117 -5.56 -14.04 -9.07
C VAL A 117 -5.34 -12.58 -9.50
N THR A 118 -5.44 -12.30 -10.79
CA THR A 118 -5.23 -10.95 -11.33
C THR A 118 -6.29 -9.98 -10.80
N CYS A 119 -7.56 -10.40 -10.74
CA CYS A 119 -8.65 -9.61 -10.19
C CYS A 119 -8.42 -9.29 -8.70
N LEU A 120 -8.00 -10.27 -7.90
CA LEU A 120 -7.70 -10.06 -6.47
C LEU A 120 -6.51 -9.11 -6.26
N VAL A 121 -5.45 -9.24 -7.08
CA VAL A 121 -4.29 -8.35 -7.04
C VAL A 121 -4.66 -6.93 -7.44
N GLN A 122 -5.40 -6.75 -8.55
CA GLN A 122 -5.84 -5.42 -8.96
C GLN A 122 -6.76 -4.78 -7.92
N THR A 123 -7.71 -5.56 -7.37
CA THR A 123 -8.56 -5.09 -6.27
C THR A 123 -7.71 -4.61 -5.09
N THR A 124 -6.73 -5.41 -4.66
CA THR A 124 -5.81 -5.03 -3.58
C THR A 124 -5.13 -3.69 -3.85
N ILE A 125 -4.56 -3.51 -5.04
CA ILE A 125 -3.84 -2.30 -5.43
C ILE A 125 -4.76 -1.06 -5.35
N TYR A 126 -5.95 -1.13 -5.94
CA TYR A 126 -6.88 0.01 -5.93
C TYR A 126 -7.41 0.32 -4.51
N PHE A 127 -7.68 -0.68 -3.68
CA PHE A 127 -8.08 -0.45 -2.29
C PHE A 127 -6.98 0.24 -1.46
N ILE A 128 -5.71 -0.12 -1.67
CA ILE A 128 -4.58 0.56 -1.04
C ILE A 128 -4.46 2.01 -1.54
N LYS A 129 -4.63 2.25 -2.85
CA LYS A 129 -4.68 3.62 -3.42
C LYS A 129 -5.80 4.45 -2.78
N PHE A 130 -6.99 3.88 -2.61
CA PHE A 130 -8.11 4.55 -1.93
C PHE A 130 -7.84 4.81 -0.46
N SER A 131 -7.19 3.89 0.25
CA SER A 131 -6.71 4.12 1.62
C SER A 131 -5.83 5.39 1.66
N PHE A 132 -4.79 5.50 0.82
CA PHE A 132 -3.97 6.71 0.76
C PHE A 132 -4.75 7.99 0.41
N LEU A 133 -5.66 7.91 -0.56
CA LEU A 133 -6.49 9.06 -0.92
C LEU A 133 -7.35 9.52 0.26
N THR A 134 -8.03 8.59 0.95
CA THR A 134 -8.85 8.93 2.13
C THR A 134 -8.01 9.48 3.27
N PHE A 135 -6.78 8.99 3.46
CA PHE A 135 -5.82 9.53 4.43
C PHE A 135 -5.45 10.99 4.14
N PHE A 136 -5.23 11.36 2.88
CA PHE A 136 -4.92 12.73 2.49
C PHE A 136 -6.13 13.67 2.49
N GLY A 137 -7.36 13.15 2.52
CA GLY A 137 -8.59 13.94 2.46
C GLY A 137 -8.66 15.09 3.48
N PRO A 138 -8.51 14.81 4.80
CA PRO A 138 -8.48 15.86 5.82
C PRO A 138 -7.35 16.88 5.61
N LEU A 139 -6.18 16.42 5.19
CA LEU A 139 -5.01 17.27 4.92
C LEU A 139 -5.28 18.27 3.79
N VAL A 140 -5.89 17.80 2.70
CA VAL A 140 -6.27 18.64 1.55
C VAL A 140 -7.43 19.56 1.91
N ALA A 141 -8.38 19.10 2.72
CA ALA A 141 -9.51 19.92 3.17
C ALA A 141 -9.05 21.14 3.98
N SER A 142 -8.05 20.98 4.84
CA SER A 142 -7.44 22.05 5.64
C SER A 142 -6.57 23.02 4.83
N ALA A 143 -6.14 22.66 3.61
CA ALA A 143 -5.34 23.55 2.77
C ALA A 143 -6.17 24.73 2.24
N SER A 144 -5.55 25.92 2.17
CA SER A 144 -6.21 27.14 1.65
C SER A 144 -6.31 27.18 0.11
N SER A 145 -5.48 26.41 -0.59
CA SER A 145 -5.43 26.42 -2.06
C SER A 145 -6.64 25.70 -2.68
N ILE A 146 -7.50 26.46 -3.37
CA ILE A 146 -8.63 25.91 -4.14
C ILE A 146 -8.16 25.00 -5.28
N TRP A 147 -7.01 25.30 -5.88
CA TRP A 147 -6.45 24.50 -6.97
C TRP A 147 -6.11 23.09 -6.49
N LEU A 148 -5.51 22.96 -5.30
CA LEU A 148 -5.17 21.66 -4.72
C LEU A 148 -6.41 20.81 -4.45
N LYS A 149 -7.50 21.42 -3.97
CA LYS A 149 -8.77 20.73 -3.74
C LYS A 149 -9.37 20.19 -5.05
N ARG A 150 -9.34 20.99 -6.12
CA ARG A 150 -9.78 20.56 -7.47
C ARG A 150 -8.90 19.45 -8.01
N TYR A 151 -7.57 19.58 -7.91
CA TYR A 151 -6.62 18.55 -8.33
C TYR A 151 -6.90 17.23 -7.60
N TYR A 152 -7.03 17.25 -6.27
CA TYR A 152 -7.35 16.07 -5.47
C TYR A 152 -8.67 15.41 -5.90
N GLY A 153 -9.71 16.20 -6.17
CA GLY A 153 -10.98 15.68 -6.72
C GLY A 153 -10.80 14.97 -8.07
N VAL A 154 -10.00 15.55 -8.97
CA VAL A 154 -9.66 14.92 -10.27
C VAL A 154 -8.89 13.61 -10.07
N VAL A 155 -7.92 13.57 -9.15
CA VAL A 155 -7.18 12.33 -8.82
C VAL A 155 -8.13 11.24 -8.35
N ILE A 156 -9.05 11.54 -7.43
CA ILE A 156 -10.05 10.56 -6.97
C ILE A 156 -10.86 10.01 -8.14
N VAL A 157 -11.41 10.88 -8.99
CA VAL A 157 -12.25 10.45 -10.12
C VAL A 157 -11.45 9.57 -11.09
N ILE A 158 -10.23 9.97 -11.45
CA ILE A 158 -9.37 9.18 -12.35
C ILE A 158 -9.03 7.83 -11.72
N THR A 159 -8.70 7.78 -10.42
CA THR A 159 -8.41 6.51 -9.74
C THR A 159 -9.63 5.58 -9.70
N ILE A 160 -10.85 6.12 -9.49
CA ILE A 160 -12.10 5.34 -9.56
C ILE A 160 -12.32 4.78 -10.96
N LEU A 161 -12.22 5.61 -11.99
CA LEU A 161 -12.41 5.18 -13.37
C LEU A 161 -11.36 4.14 -13.79
N ALA A 162 -10.11 4.34 -13.38
CA ALA A 162 -9.02 3.39 -13.59
C ALA A 162 -9.33 2.04 -12.92
N GLY A 163 -9.80 2.04 -11.66
CA GLY A 163 -10.17 0.80 -10.95
C GLY A 163 -11.35 0.08 -11.59
N LEU A 164 -12.39 0.82 -11.95
CA LEU A 164 -13.57 0.30 -12.64
C LEU A 164 -13.27 -0.26 -14.03
N PHE A 165 -12.23 0.25 -14.70
CA PHE A 165 -11.77 -0.28 -15.98
C PHE A 165 -10.84 -1.48 -15.79
N SER A 166 -9.86 -1.38 -14.90
CA SER A 166 -8.81 -2.37 -14.70
C SER A 166 -9.32 -3.69 -14.11
N ILE A 167 -10.23 -3.66 -13.12
CA ILE A 167 -10.72 -4.89 -12.47
C ILE A 167 -11.49 -5.78 -13.49
N PRO A 168 -12.51 -5.30 -14.21
CA PRO A 168 -13.25 -6.12 -15.17
C PRO A 168 -12.44 -6.48 -16.43
N SER A 169 -11.40 -5.68 -16.77
CA SER A 169 -10.56 -5.96 -17.94
C SER A 169 -9.92 -7.36 -17.88
N THR A 170 -9.67 -7.87 -16.68
CA THR A 170 -9.13 -9.21 -16.45
C THR A 170 -10.05 -10.32 -16.99
N PHE A 171 -11.37 -10.15 -16.88
CA PHE A 171 -12.37 -11.08 -17.41
C PHE A 171 -12.63 -10.84 -18.91
N LEU A 172 -12.51 -9.60 -19.37
CA LEU A 172 -12.72 -9.24 -20.78
C LEU A 172 -11.63 -9.79 -21.71
N MET A 173 -10.42 -10.04 -21.19
CA MET A 173 -9.31 -10.62 -21.95
C MET A 173 -9.64 -11.99 -22.55
N CYS A 174 -10.39 -12.81 -21.80
CA CYS A 174 -10.82 -14.13 -22.24
C CYS A 174 -12.23 -14.40 -21.71
N PRO A 175 -13.29 -14.08 -22.48
CA PRO A 175 -14.67 -14.32 -22.06
C PRO A 175 -15.13 -15.77 -22.24
N TYR A 176 -14.23 -16.67 -22.66
CA TYR A 176 -14.55 -18.06 -22.95
C TYR A 176 -14.11 -18.93 -21.77
N PHE A 177 -15.05 -19.73 -21.26
CA PHE A 177 -14.83 -20.67 -20.16
C PHE A 177 -15.09 -22.11 -20.64
N GLY A 178 -14.44 -23.08 -20.01
CA GLY A 178 -14.54 -24.50 -20.38
C GLY A 178 -13.88 -24.80 -21.73
N PRO A 179 -14.41 -25.73 -22.54
CA PRO A 179 -13.75 -26.22 -23.75
C PRO A 179 -13.60 -25.15 -24.85
N ASP A 180 -14.22 -23.99 -24.71
CA ASP A 180 -14.03 -22.85 -25.59
C ASP A 180 -12.81 -21.98 -25.21
N ALA A 181 -12.20 -22.20 -24.04
CA ALA A 181 -11.01 -21.47 -23.56
C ALA A 181 -9.82 -21.57 -24.52
N VAL A 182 -9.74 -22.66 -25.31
CA VAL A 182 -8.71 -22.84 -26.35
C VAL A 182 -8.72 -21.70 -27.38
N LYS A 183 -9.88 -21.05 -27.59
CA LYS A 183 -10.00 -19.88 -28.48
C LYS A 183 -9.19 -18.68 -27.97
N CYS A 184 -8.94 -18.59 -26.67
CA CYS A 184 -8.09 -17.55 -26.09
C CYS A 184 -6.60 -17.82 -26.33
N MET A 185 -6.18 -19.09 -26.38
CA MET A 185 -4.78 -19.46 -26.66
C MET A 185 -4.46 -19.46 -28.15
N ALA A 186 -5.38 -19.92 -29.01
CA ALA A 186 -5.15 -20.04 -30.45
C ALA A 186 -5.07 -18.68 -31.17
N ARG A 187 -5.52 -17.59 -30.52
CA ARG A 187 -5.61 -16.28 -31.18
C ARG A 187 -4.26 -15.58 -31.17
N ASN A 188 -3.52 -15.75 -32.26
CA ASN A 188 -2.26 -15.09 -32.61
C ASN A 188 -2.40 -13.55 -32.71
N LYS A 189 -2.67 -12.88 -31.58
CA LYS A 189 -2.78 -11.43 -31.42
C LYS A 189 -1.89 -10.94 -30.29
N GLY A 190 -0.65 -11.46 -30.22
CA GLY A 190 0.34 -11.04 -29.22
C GLY A 190 0.44 -9.52 -29.09
N ASN A 191 0.35 -8.78 -30.22
CA ASN A 191 0.41 -7.32 -30.19
C ASN A 191 -0.75 -6.64 -29.44
N ARG A 192 -2.00 -7.15 -29.56
CA ARG A 192 -3.14 -6.54 -28.85
C ARG A 192 -3.07 -6.80 -27.35
N TYR A 193 -2.73 -8.02 -26.96
CA TYR A 193 -2.59 -8.39 -25.55
C TYR A 193 -1.48 -7.57 -24.88
N THR A 194 -0.29 -7.50 -25.50
CA THR A 194 0.82 -6.70 -24.99
C THR A 194 0.46 -5.22 -24.89
N LEU A 195 -0.24 -4.67 -25.88
CA LEU A 195 -0.66 -3.27 -25.86
C LEU A 195 -1.67 -2.98 -24.74
N THR A 196 -2.67 -3.84 -24.55
CA THR A 196 -3.65 -3.63 -23.47
C THR A 196 -3.04 -3.84 -22.09
N MET A 197 -2.19 -4.84 -21.90
CA MET A 197 -1.48 -5.02 -20.62
C MET A 197 -0.53 -3.86 -20.33
N GLY A 198 0.21 -3.39 -21.34
CA GLY A 198 1.05 -2.20 -21.22
C GLY A 198 0.24 -0.94 -20.87
N PHE A 199 -0.96 -0.81 -21.44
CA PHE A 199 -1.87 0.29 -21.13
C PHE A 199 -2.39 0.23 -19.68
N LEU A 200 -2.79 -0.95 -19.19
CA LEU A 200 -3.21 -1.14 -17.80
C LEU A 200 -2.10 -0.79 -16.81
N VAL A 201 -0.88 -1.30 -17.05
CA VAL A 201 0.30 -0.97 -16.24
C VAL A 201 0.61 0.54 -16.30
N GLY A 202 0.46 1.16 -17.47
CA GLY A 202 0.64 2.60 -17.65
C GLY A 202 -0.36 3.43 -16.84
N ILE A 203 -1.64 3.03 -16.82
CA ILE A 203 -2.68 3.67 -16.00
C ILE A 203 -2.37 3.52 -14.51
N ASP A 204 -1.95 2.33 -14.09
CA ASP A 204 -1.61 2.07 -12.69
C ASP A 204 -0.42 2.95 -12.26
N GLY A 205 0.65 3.01 -13.05
CA GLY A 205 1.79 3.89 -12.78
C GLY A 205 1.44 5.39 -12.80
N LEU A 206 0.57 5.82 -13.73
CA LEU A 206 0.10 7.21 -13.79
C LEU A 206 -0.69 7.58 -12.54
N THR A 207 -1.62 6.72 -12.11
CA THR A 207 -2.41 6.97 -10.90
C THR A 207 -1.54 6.97 -9.64
N ASP A 208 -0.49 6.15 -9.58
CA ASP A 208 0.49 6.19 -8.48
C ASP A 208 1.26 7.51 -8.46
N LEU A 209 1.74 7.99 -9.61
CA LEU A 209 2.42 9.27 -9.72
C LEU A 209 1.53 10.42 -9.25
N MET A 210 0.25 10.39 -9.62
CA MET A 210 -0.74 11.39 -9.20
C MET A 210 -0.93 11.37 -7.68
N ILE A 211 -1.07 10.19 -7.06
CA ILE A 211 -1.25 10.06 -5.60
C ILE A 211 0.01 10.53 -4.85
N VAL A 212 1.20 10.12 -5.30
CA VAL A 212 2.48 10.51 -4.68
C VAL A 212 2.75 12.01 -4.80
N SER A 213 2.22 12.67 -5.84
CA SER A 213 2.37 14.12 -6.01
C SER A 213 1.59 14.96 -5.00
N ILE A 214 0.51 14.43 -4.40
CA ILE A 214 -0.35 15.15 -3.45
C ILE A 214 0.45 15.71 -2.26
N PRO A 215 1.20 14.91 -1.48
CA PRO A 215 1.99 15.43 -0.37
C PRO A 215 3.07 16.42 -0.81
N ILE A 216 3.63 16.27 -2.01
CA ILE A 216 4.62 17.20 -2.57
C ILE A 216 4.00 18.58 -2.78
N PHE A 217 2.80 18.64 -3.37
CA PHE A 217 2.06 19.90 -3.56
C PHE A 217 1.59 20.53 -2.25
N ILE A 218 1.29 19.72 -1.22
CA ILE A 218 0.95 20.23 0.12
C ILE A 218 2.17 20.89 0.77
N LEU A 219 3.36 20.32 0.61
CA LEU A 219 4.58 20.83 1.24
C LEU A 219 5.21 22.01 0.49
N TYR A 220 5.01 22.13 -0.82
CA TYR A 220 5.65 23.16 -1.66
C TYR A 220 5.43 24.62 -1.15
N PRO A 221 4.21 25.05 -0.76
CA PRO A 221 3.97 26.41 -0.26
C PRO A 221 4.56 26.67 1.13
N SER A 222 4.84 25.60 1.89
CA SER A 222 5.41 25.68 3.24
C SER A 222 6.94 25.77 3.26
N ALA A 223 7.58 25.69 2.09
CA ALA A 223 9.01 25.94 1.94
C ALA A 223 9.31 27.44 2.17
N LEU A 224 9.43 27.77 3.45
CA LEU A 224 9.68 29.09 4.05
C LEU A 224 10.71 29.94 3.32
N LYS A 225 10.42 31.26 3.28
CA LYS A 225 11.39 32.35 3.15
C LYS A 225 12.59 32.11 4.09
N THR A 226 13.78 32.41 3.59
CA THR A 226 15.04 31.73 3.91
C THR A 226 15.84 32.14 5.18
N PRO A 227 15.51 33.10 6.07
CA PRO A 227 16.56 33.58 6.97
C PRO A 227 16.82 32.73 8.23
N THR A 228 15.97 31.76 8.61
CA THR A 228 16.20 30.95 9.84
C THR A 228 16.91 29.61 9.59
N LYS A 229 17.33 29.34 8.35
CA LYS A 229 17.77 28.03 7.83
C LYS A 229 19.12 27.53 8.35
N ILE A 230 19.84 28.32 9.15
CA ILE A 230 21.19 27.97 9.63
C ILE A 230 21.16 27.27 11.01
N ARG A 231 20.17 27.53 11.88
CA ARG A 231 20.19 26.97 13.25
C ARG A 231 19.73 25.50 13.35
N ARG A 232 19.08 24.93 12.33
CA ARG A 232 18.59 23.53 12.34
C ARG A 232 19.46 22.55 11.54
N ARG A 233 20.51 23.01 10.85
CA ARG A 233 21.41 22.13 10.08
C ARG A 233 22.52 21.48 10.93
N LEU A 234 22.61 21.80 12.22
CA LEU A 234 23.58 21.22 13.15
C LEU A 234 22.95 20.18 14.09
N LEU A 235 21.90 19.49 13.64
CA LEU A 235 21.52 18.21 14.22
C LEU A 235 21.61 17.18 13.09
N PRO A 236 22.66 16.33 13.06
CA PRO A 236 22.66 15.19 12.17
C PRO A 236 21.47 14.34 12.60
N VAL A 237 20.56 14.07 11.65
CA VAL A 237 19.51 13.08 11.85
C VAL A 237 20.08 11.77 11.32
N PRO A 238 20.72 10.92 12.15
CA PRO A 238 20.88 9.54 11.75
C PRO A 238 19.47 8.95 11.75
N PHE A 239 19.05 8.48 10.57
CA PHE A 239 18.10 7.40 10.37
C PHE A 239 17.55 6.76 11.66
N GLN A 240 16.32 7.15 11.98
CA GLN A 240 15.15 6.34 12.37
C GLN A 240 15.33 4.83 12.73
N CYS A 241 16.38 4.45 13.45
CA CYS A 241 16.52 3.17 14.15
C CYS A 241 16.47 3.34 15.68
N HIS A 242 16.40 4.58 16.19
CA HIS A 242 16.40 4.82 17.64
C HIS A 242 15.01 4.67 18.30
N ASP A 243 13.92 4.77 17.53
CA ASP A 243 12.56 4.63 18.07
C ASP A 243 12.22 3.19 18.50
N LEU A 244 12.99 2.19 18.04
CA LEU A 244 12.87 0.80 18.50
C LEU A 244 13.47 0.58 19.90
N LEU A 245 14.45 1.39 20.32
CA LEU A 245 15.14 1.21 21.60
C LEU A 245 14.48 1.99 22.76
N LEU A 246 13.83 3.12 22.48
CA LEU A 246 13.11 3.90 23.49
C LEU A 246 11.77 3.26 23.91
N CYS A 247 11.14 2.47 23.04
CA CYS A 247 9.96 1.67 23.41
C CYS A 247 10.28 0.57 24.44
N HIS A 248 11.53 0.10 24.53
CA HIS A 248 11.90 -0.90 25.54
C HIS A 248 12.20 -0.28 26.92
N ALA A 249 12.56 1.01 26.98
CA ALA A 249 12.90 1.68 28.25
C ALA A 249 11.67 2.20 29.02
N HIS A 250 10.52 2.38 28.38
CA HIS A 250 9.34 2.98 29.03
C HIS A 250 8.32 1.98 29.61
N ILE A 251 8.56 0.66 29.44
CA ILE A 251 7.68 -0.42 29.94
C ILE A 251 8.02 -0.84 31.38
N GLN A 252 9.02 -0.24 32.04
CA GLN A 252 9.40 -0.65 33.41
C GLN A 252 8.77 0.13 34.58
N HIS A 253 7.86 1.09 34.35
CA HIS A 253 7.14 1.72 35.47
C HIS A 253 5.70 2.12 35.17
N PRO A 254 4.70 1.32 35.59
CA PRO A 254 3.37 1.81 35.91
C PRO A 254 3.22 1.95 37.42
N ARG A 255 3.40 3.16 37.97
CA ARG A 255 2.83 3.48 39.30
C ARG A 255 1.42 4.02 39.12
N ARG A 256 0.51 3.28 39.76
CA ARG A 256 -0.92 3.47 40.01
C ARG A 256 -1.33 4.93 40.25
N GLY A 257 -2.49 5.33 39.72
CA GLY A 257 -3.16 6.55 40.18
C GLY A 257 -4.42 6.96 39.41
N VAL A 258 -5.56 6.39 39.80
CA VAL A 258 -6.91 7.01 39.91
C VAL A 258 -7.49 7.74 38.67
N TYR A 259 -8.42 7.07 38.01
CA TYR A 259 -9.44 7.69 37.14
C TYR A 259 -10.42 8.52 37.97
N LYS A 260 -10.61 9.80 37.64
CA LYS A 260 -11.82 10.55 38.00
C LYS A 260 -12.30 11.32 36.78
N SER A 261 -13.43 10.85 36.24
CA SER A 261 -14.21 11.46 35.17
C SER A 261 -14.85 12.77 35.65
N ARG A 262 -14.59 13.88 34.95
CA ARG A 262 -15.47 15.03 34.71
C ARG A 262 -14.70 16.09 33.90
N TYR A 263 -15.12 16.35 32.67
CA TYR A 263 -14.80 17.63 32.00
C TYR A 263 -16.02 18.08 31.19
N PRO A 264 -16.61 19.26 31.49
CA PRO A 264 -17.14 20.12 30.46
C PRO A 264 -16.01 20.91 29.80
N LEU A 265 -16.24 21.24 28.52
CA LEU A 265 -15.48 22.16 27.70
C LEU A 265 -15.29 23.53 28.39
N ASP A 266 -14.26 24.25 27.94
CA ASP A 266 -14.01 25.69 28.14
C ASP A 266 -13.28 26.13 29.41
N LEU A 267 -12.02 25.67 29.64
CA LEU A 267 -11.03 26.47 30.40
C LEU A 267 -9.58 25.91 30.40
N LEU A 268 -8.90 25.76 29.25
CA LEU A 268 -7.42 25.62 29.28
C LEU A 268 -6.72 26.11 27.99
N CYS A 269 -6.89 27.40 27.69
CA CYS A 269 -5.81 28.28 27.22
C CYS A 269 -4.64 28.23 28.25
N PRO A 270 -3.33 28.58 28.03
CA PRO A 270 -2.65 29.26 26.91
C PRO A 270 -1.15 28.84 26.76
N ALA A 271 -0.77 27.56 26.78
CA ALA A 271 0.64 27.13 26.91
C ALA A 271 1.52 27.25 25.65
N LEU A 272 0.95 27.60 24.49
CA LEU A 272 1.70 27.80 23.23
C LEU A 272 2.24 29.23 23.04
N ARG A 273 2.05 30.13 24.00
CA ARG A 273 2.69 31.47 24.00
C ARG A 273 4.13 31.48 24.54
N GLY A 274 4.63 30.39 25.12
CA GLY A 274 5.92 30.35 25.83
C GLY A 274 7.17 30.00 25.01
N LEU A 275 7.04 29.55 23.76
CA LEU A 275 8.20 29.18 22.92
C LEU A 275 8.74 30.35 22.08
N CYS A 276 8.16 31.55 22.21
CA CYS A 276 8.54 32.72 21.41
C CYS A 276 9.27 33.84 22.19
N CYS A 277 9.42 33.75 23.51
CA CYS A 277 10.21 34.70 24.30
C CYS A 277 10.91 33.97 25.46
N ARG A 278 12.17 34.32 25.74
CA ARG A 278 13.00 33.83 26.86
C ARG A 278 13.80 32.55 26.63
N HIS A 279 14.55 32.50 25.52
CA HIS A 279 15.91 32.00 25.66
C HIS A 279 16.76 33.15 26.22
N TYR A 280 16.88 33.12 27.54
CA TYR A 280 17.70 33.92 28.45
C TYR A 280 18.92 34.64 27.84
N GLY A 281 18.86 35.96 27.82
CA GLY A 281 19.96 36.83 28.21
C GLY A 281 19.53 37.51 29.51
N LEU A 282 20.23 37.20 30.60
CA LEU A 282 20.16 37.96 31.85
C LEU A 282 20.51 39.42 31.56
N ASP A 283 19.71 40.37 32.04
CA ASP A 283 20.20 41.37 33.00
C ASP A 283 19.11 42.36 33.44
N HIS A 284 19.29 42.80 34.69
CA HIS A 284 18.63 43.88 35.43
C HIS A 284 17.23 43.66 36.02
N GLY A 285 17.23 43.61 37.35
CA GLY A 285 16.04 43.57 38.19
C GLY A 285 15.40 44.94 38.40
N PHE A 286 14.18 44.90 38.94
CA PHE A 286 13.57 45.97 39.71
C PHE A 286 12.51 45.34 40.64
N PRO A 287 12.48 45.70 41.93
CA PRO A 287 11.38 45.32 42.82
C PRO A 287 10.24 46.32 42.64
N VAL A 288 9.03 45.83 42.39
CA VAL A 288 7.83 46.67 42.48
C VAL A 288 7.01 46.20 43.68
N HIS A 289 7.17 46.98 44.76
CA HIS A 289 6.19 47.12 45.83
C HIS A 289 4.84 47.49 45.22
N PHE A 290 3.77 46.77 45.55
CA PHE A 290 2.43 47.32 45.48
C PHE A 290 1.85 47.37 46.89
N ARG A 291 1.69 48.61 47.33
CA ARG A 291 1.04 49.09 48.55
C ARG A 291 -0.46 49.21 48.26
N ASP A 292 -1.20 49.07 49.35
CA ASP A 292 -2.66 49.13 49.53
C ASP A 292 -3.37 50.27 48.80
N GLU A 293 -4.63 50.03 48.40
CA GLU A 293 -5.69 51.03 48.55
C GLU A 293 -6.99 50.36 49.01
N GLU A 294 -7.48 50.88 50.14
CA GLU A 294 -8.79 50.73 50.74
C GLU A 294 -9.87 51.40 49.89
N GLY A 295 -11.15 51.07 50.11
CA GLY A 295 -12.24 51.99 49.75
C GLY A 295 -13.62 51.37 49.58
N GLU A 296 -14.38 51.41 50.68
CA GLU A 296 -15.86 51.39 50.84
C GLU A 296 -16.67 50.11 50.55
#